data_AF-A0A957QQD3-F1
#
_entry.id   AF-A0A957QQD3-F1
#
_cell.length_a   1.000
_cell.length_b   1.000
_cell.length_c   1.000
_cell.angle_alpha   90.00
_cell.angle_beta   90.00
_cell.angle_gamma   90.00
#
_symmetry.space_group_name_H-M   'P 1'
#
loop_
_entity.id
_entity.type
_entity.pdbx_description
1 polymer ?
#
loop_
_entity_poly.entity_id
_entity_poly.type
_entity_poly.pdbx_seq_one_letter_code
_entity_poly.pdbx_strand_id
1 'polypeptide(L)'
;MQEFLIGLHGGIRWLVVVAGVLALIKFVAGWLSNSSFGPLDRRLSLAFTILMDINVLIGLIIFVTGFFGDLPGEVLRIRSEHAVTMILAVAAAHMSARWKNAADKIRFRQTAIFFLIAMLLVVAGVARVGGWSG
;
A
#
# COMPACT_ATOMS: atom_id res chain seq x y z
N MET A 1 6.18 -6.49 -23.24
CA MET A 1 5.04 -6.57 -22.30
C MET A 1 5.49 -6.49 -20.84
N GLN A 2 6.47 -7.30 -20.40
CA GLN A 2 6.95 -7.28 -19.02
C GLN A 2 7.57 -5.93 -18.60
N GLU A 3 8.44 -5.34 -19.41
CA GLU A 3 9.03 -4.01 -19.16
C GLU A 3 7.98 -2.92 -18.94
N PHE A 4 6.92 -2.94 -19.76
CA PHE A 4 5.79 -2.02 -19.61
C PHE A 4 5.10 -2.20 -18.25
N LEU A 5 4.85 -3.44 -17.82
CA LEU A 5 4.24 -3.71 -16.52
C LEU A 5 5.15 -3.26 -15.36
N ILE A 6 6.45 -3.48 -15.47
CA ILE A 6 7.44 -3.03 -14.46
C ILE A 6 7.42 -1.50 -14.36
N GLY A 7 7.48 -0.80 -15.49
CA GLY A 7 7.40 0.66 -15.54
C GLY A 7 6.07 1.18 -14.97
N LEU A 8 4.95 0.56 -15.33
CA LEU A 8 3.62 0.90 -14.83
C LEU A 8 3.52 0.69 -13.31
N HIS A 9 3.96 -0.46 -12.80
CA HIS A 9 4.02 -0.74 -11.36
C HIS A 9 4.91 0.26 -10.62
N GLY A 10 6.08 0.56 -11.17
CA GLY A 10 7.00 1.57 -10.61
C GLY A 10 6.37 2.97 -10.53
N GLY A 11 5.63 3.37 -11.57
CA GLY A 11 4.89 4.64 -11.61
C GLY A 11 3.71 4.68 -10.62
N ILE A 12 2.88 3.63 -10.59
CA ILE A 12 1.73 3.56 -9.68
C ILE A 12 2.17 3.54 -8.21
N ARG A 13 3.30 2.90 -7.89
CA ARG A 13 3.88 2.95 -6.55
C ARG A 13 4.09 4.39 -6.05
N TRP A 14 4.49 5.33 -6.92
CA TRP A 14 4.62 6.73 -6.50
C TRP A 14 3.26 7.36 -6.19
N LEU A 15 2.20 6.99 -6.93
CA LEU A 15 0.83 7.39 -6.60
C LEU A 15 0.38 6.79 -5.26
N VAL A 16 0.73 5.52 -4.98
CA VAL A 16 0.49 4.87 -3.67
C VAL A 16 1.14 5.67 -2.55
N VAL A 17 2.42 6.06 -2.71
CA VAL A 17 3.15 6.84 -1.70
C VAL A 17 2.48 8.19 -1.45
N VAL A 18 2.14 8.92 -2.52
CA VAL A 18 1.48 10.23 -2.39
C VAL A 18 0.11 10.08 -1.72
N ALA A 19 -0.72 9.14 -2.16
CA ALA A 19 -2.03 8.89 -1.57
C ALA A 19 -1.93 8.46 -0.10
N GLY A 20 -0.96 7.60 0.23
CA GLY A 20 -0.70 7.14 1.60
C GLY A 20 -0.26 8.28 2.52
N VAL A 21 0.62 9.16 2.07
CA VAL A 21 1.03 10.35 2.83
C VAL A 21 -0.14 11.31 3.06
N LEU A 22 -0.91 11.63 2.01
CA LEU A 22 -2.08 12.51 2.13
C LEU A 22 -3.14 11.93 3.05
N ALA A 23 -3.40 10.62 2.94
CA ALA A 23 -4.32 9.92 3.83
C ALA A 23 -3.79 9.96 5.28
N LEU A 24 -2.51 9.65 5.51
CA LEU A 24 -1.94 9.65 6.85
C LEU A 24 -2.06 11.03 7.52
N ILE A 25 -1.71 12.11 6.80
CA ILE A 25 -1.87 13.49 7.29
C ILE A 25 -3.34 13.76 7.64
N LYS A 26 -4.28 13.44 6.75
CA LYS A 26 -5.71 13.70 7.00
C LYS A 26 -6.24 12.95 8.21
N PHE A 27 -5.87 11.67 8.34
CA PHE A 27 -6.39 10.80 9.38
C PHE A 27 -5.78 11.09 10.76
N VAL A 28 -4.49 11.46 10.81
CA VAL A 28 -3.84 11.97 12.03
C VAL A 28 -4.45 13.30 12.43
N ALA A 29 -4.63 14.25 11.49
CA ALA A 29 -5.26 15.53 11.78
C ALA A 29 -6.68 15.34 12.33
N GLY A 30 -7.51 14.54 11.67
CA GLY A 30 -8.89 14.25 12.10
C GLY A 30 -8.97 13.58 13.47
N TRP A 31 -7.98 12.73 13.82
CA TRP A 31 -7.88 12.15 15.15
C TRP A 31 -7.58 13.20 16.22
N LEU A 32 -6.60 14.08 15.98
CA LEU A 32 -6.16 15.08 16.95
C LEU A 32 -7.18 16.20 17.15
N SER A 33 -7.94 16.56 16.11
CA SER A 33 -8.99 17.58 16.16
C SER A 33 -10.35 17.07 16.65
N ASN A 34 -10.50 15.77 16.95
CA ASN A 34 -11.80 15.12 17.19
C ASN A 34 -12.84 15.46 16.11
N SER A 35 -12.43 15.44 14.84
CA SER A 35 -13.32 15.73 13.72
C SER A 35 -14.40 14.67 13.55
N SER A 36 -15.51 15.04 12.92
CA SER A 36 -16.51 14.09 12.43
C SER A 36 -16.05 13.44 11.12
N PHE A 37 -16.35 12.15 10.95
CA PHE A 37 -15.94 11.42 9.75
C PHE A 37 -16.78 11.84 8.53
N GLY A 38 -16.12 12.36 7.49
CA GLY A 38 -16.80 12.94 6.34
C GLY A 38 -16.57 12.25 5.00
N PRO A 39 -17.17 12.78 3.91
CA PRO A 39 -17.00 12.25 2.56
C PRO A 39 -15.55 12.27 2.06
N LEU A 40 -14.77 13.29 2.42
CA LEU A 40 -13.36 13.39 2.04
C LEU A 40 -12.52 12.26 2.66
N ASP A 41 -12.76 11.94 3.94
CA ASP A 41 -12.05 10.86 4.64
C ASP A 41 -12.32 9.51 3.97
N ARG A 42 -13.58 9.28 3.59
CA ARG A 42 -13.97 8.09 2.82
C ARG A 42 -13.25 8.03 1.48
N ARG A 43 -13.20 9.13 0.74
CA ARG A 43 -12.56 9.19 -0.59
C ARG A 43 -11.06 8.96 -0.51
N LEU A 44 -10.38 9.58 0.46
CA LEU A 44 -8.94 9.38 0.66
C LEU A 44 -8.62 7.95 1.10
N SER A 45 -9.41 7.38 2.01
CA SER A 45 -9.28 5.98 2.40
C SER A 45 -9.41 5.05 1.20
N LEU A 46 -10.44 5.25 0.37
CA LEU A 46 -10.67 4.43 -0.83
C LEU A 46 -9.58 4.62 -1.87
N ALA A 47 -9.13 5.86 -2.11
CA ALA A 47 -8.08 6.15 -3.09
C ALA A 47 -6.78 5.42 -2.72
N PHE A 48 -6.37 5.47 -1.45
CA PHE A 48 -5.17 4.77 -0.99
C PHE A 48 -5.31 3.24 -1.13
N THR A 49 -6.43 2.65 -0.68
CA THR A 49 -6.63 1.20 -0.78
C THR A 49 -6.72 0.71 -2.23
N ILE A 50 -7.42 1.45 -3.12
CA ILE A 50 -7.54 1.09 -4.54
C ILE A 50 -6.17 1.16 -5.24
N LEU A 51 -5.38 2.20 -4.96
CA LEU A 51 -4.03 2.29 -5.52
C LEU A 51 -3.14 1.14 -5.04
N MET A 52 -3.24 0.76 -3.76
CA MET A 52 -2.55 -0.41 -3.23
C MET A 52 -2.99 -1.69 -3.95
N ASP A 53 -4.30 -1.91 -4.13
CA ASP A 53 -4.86 -3.08 -4.80
C ASP A 53 -4.35 -3.20 -6.25
N ILE A 54 -4.42 -2.09 -7.01
CA ILE A 54 -3.93 -2.04 -8.39
C ILE A 54 -2.43 -2.33 -8.43
N ASN A 55 -1.65 -1.70 -7.53
CA ASN A 55 -0.21 -1.87 -7.52
C ASN A 55 0.18 -3.31 -7.19
N VAL A 56 -0.44 -3.91 -6.18
CA VAL A 56 -0.21 -5.31 -5.79
C VAL A 56 -0.64 -6.27 -6.90
N LEU A 57 -1.79 -6.04 -7.56
CA LEU A 57 -2.24 -6.89 -8.66
C LEU A 57 -1.23 -6.91 -9.81
N ILE A 58 -0.74 -5.74 -10.22
CA ILE A 58 0.29 -5.67 -11.28
C ILE A 58 1.59 -6.33 -10.79
N GLY A 59 1.99 -6.11 -9.53
CA GLY A 59 3.16 -6.74 -8.93
C GLY A 59 3.06 -8.27 -8.90
N LEU A 60 1.88 -8.83 -8.63
CA LEU A 60 1.63 -10.27 -8.66
C LEU A 60 1.69 -10.82 -10.09
N ILE A 61 1.18 -10.09 -11.09
CA ILE A 61 1.34 -10.47 -12.50
C ILE A 61 2.83 -10.53 -12.87
N ILE A 62 3.62 -9.53 -12.47
CA ILE A 62 5.08 -9.50 -12.70
C ILE A 62 5.77 -10.66 -11.97
N PHE A 63 5.38 -10.93 -10.72
CA PHE A 63 5.95 -12.01 -9.92
C PHE A 63 5.68 -13.39 -10.54
N VAL A 64 4.41 -13.69 -10.85
CA VAL A 64 4.00 -14.98 -11.42
C VAL A 64 4.61 -15.21 -12.80
N THR A 65 4.61 -14.19 -13.67
CA THR A 65 5.23 -14.33 -15.00
C THR A 65 6.74 -14.52 -14.92
N GLY A 66 7.42 -13.89 -13.96
CA GLY A 66 8.84 -14.10 -13.71
C GLY A 66 9.16 -15.44 -13.05
N PHE A 67 8.27 -15.96 -12.21
CA PHE A 67 8.45 -17.23 -11.50
C PHE A 67 8.66 -18.41 -12.47
N PHE A 68 7.92 -18.44 -13.57
CA PHE A 68 8.02 -19.49 -14.60
C PHE A 68 9.20 -19.30 -15.58
N GLY A 69 10.04 -18.28 -15.39
CA GLY A 69 11.14 -17.92 -16.30
C GLY A 69 12.54 -18.34 -15.85
N ASP A 70 12.68 -19.40 -15.03
CA ASP A 70 13.97 -19.89 -14.49
C ASP A 70 14.85 -18.80 -13.85
N LEU A 71 14.26 -18.01 -12.95
CA LEU A 71 15.02 -17.01 -12.18
C LEU A 71 16.04 -17.68 -11.24
N PRO A 72 17.23 -17.08 -11.05
CA PRO A 72 18.17 -17.53 -10.03
C PRO A 72 17.50 -17.56 -8.64
N GLY A 73 17.82 -18.57 -7.82
CA GLY A 73 17.18 -18.77 -6.51
C GLY A 73 17.22 -17.55 -5.59
N GLU A 74 18.31 -16.78 -5.63
CA GLU A 74 18.46 -15.54 -4.85
C GLU A 74 17.49 -14.44 -5.32
N VAL A 75 17.34 -14.28 -6.63
CA VAL A 75 16.41 -13.31 -7.22
C VAL A 75 14.97 -13.69 -6.89
N LEU A 76 14.66 -14.99 -6.97
CA LEU A 76 13.34 -15.52 -6.61
C LEU A 76 13.03 -15.28 -5.13
N ARG A 77 14.00 -15.48 -4.23
CA ARG A 77 13.86 -15.19 -2.79
C ARG A 77 13.51 -13.73 -2.54
N ILE A 78 14.32 -12.80 -3.07
CA ILE A 78 14.11 -11.35 -2.89
C ILE A 78 12.72 -10.93 -3.41
N ARG A 79 12.32 -11.42 -4.59
CA ARG A 79 11.00 -11.11 -5.18
C ARG A 79 9.86 -11.71 -4.37
N SER A 80 10.04 -12.90 -3.78
CA SER A 80 9.04 -13.54 -2.93
C SER A 80 8.85 -12.79 -1.62
N GLU A 81 9.94 -12.40 -0.96
CA GLU A 81 9.88 -11.58 0.26
C GLU A 81 9.23 -10.21 0.01
N HIS A 82 9.54 -9.58 -1.12
CA HIS A 82 8.88 -8.37 -1.58
C HIS A 82 7.36 -8.59 -1.75
N ALA A 83 6.96 -9.62 -2.51
CA ALA A 83 5.55 -9.93 -2.77
C ALA A 83 4.78 -10.18 -1.46
N VAL A 84 5.32 -11.00 -0.55
CA VAL A 84 4.72 -11.27 0.76
C VAL A 84 4.57 -9.98 1.56
N THR A 85 5.62 -9.13 1.60
CA THR A 85 5.57 -7.85 2.32
C THR A 85 4.49 -6.92 1.75
N MET A 86 4.33 -6.87 0.42
CA MET A 86 3.29 -6.05 -0.23
C MET A 86 1.88 -6.58 0.01
N ILE A 87 1.70 -7.91 0.07
CA ILE A 87 0.43 -8.53 0.45
C ILE A 87 0.04 -8.16 1.89
N LEU A 88 1.00 -8.19 2.82
CA LEU A 88 0.78 -7.75 4.20
C LEU A 88 0.46 -6.25 4.26
N ALA A 89 1.11 -5.43 3.43
CA ALA A 89 0.85 -4.00 3.35
C ALA A 89 -0.58 -3.69 2.89
N VAL A 90 -1.05 -4.33 1.81
CA VAL A 90 -2.43 -4.11 1.33
C VAL A 90 -3.47 -4.67 2.30
N ALA A 91 -3.19 -5.81 2.94
CA ALA A 91 -4.05 -6.34 4.00
C ALA A 91 -4.18 -5.33 5.16
N ALA A 92 -3.07 -4.73 5.60
CA ALA A 92 -3.08 -3.68 6.62
C ALA A 92 -3.89 -2.45 6.18
N ALA A 93 -3.78 -2.01 4.92
CA ALA A 93 -4.58 -0.89 4.40
C ALA A 93 -6.09 -1.19 4.46
N HIS A 94 -6.52 -2.42 4.12
CA HIS A 94 -7.92 -2.84 4.19
C HIS A 94 -8.48 -2.95 5.61
N MET A 95 -7.62 -3.05 6.64
CA MET A 95 -8.08 -3.12 8.04
C MET A 95 -8.89 -1.89 8.47
N SER A 96 -8.70 -0.74 7.81
CA SER A 96 -9.55 0.45 7.99
C SER A 96 -11.06 0.15 7.93
N ALA A 97 -11.49 -0.81 7.10
CA ALA A 97 -12.88 -1.23 6.96
C ALA A 97 -13.47 -1.83 8.24
N ARG A 98 -12.64 -2.39 9.13
CA ARG A 98 -13.05 -2.97 10.42
C ARG A 98 -13.70 -1.93 11.34
N TRP A 99 -13.29 -0.67 11.26
CA TRP A 99 -13.78 0.41 12.12
C TRP A 99 -14.78 1.34 11.44
N LYS A 100 -15.40 0.91 10.32
CA LYS A 100 -16.36 1.73 9.58
C LYS A 100 -17.58 2.19 10.40
N ASN A 101 -17.95 1.41 11.43
CA ASN A 101 -19.07 1.67 12.34
C ASN A 101 -18.63 2.10 13.74
N ALA A 102 -17.32 2.31 13.96
CA ALA A 102 -16.83 2.78 15.25
C ALA A 102 -17.06 4.29 15.43
N ALA A 103 -17.02 4.77 16.67
CA ALA A 103 -17.02 6.20 16.96
C ALA A 103 -15.87 6.91 16.21
N ASP A 104 -16.10 8.15 15.76
CA ASP A 104 -15.20 8.87 14.85
C ASP A 104 -13.75 8.93 15.34
N LYS A 105 -13.54 9.21 16.63
CA LYS A 105 -12.21 9.21 17.25
C LYS A 105 -11.49 7.86 17.11
N ILE A 106 -12.20 6.76 17.32
CA ILE A 106 -11.63 5.40 17.18
C ILE A 106 -11.37 5.13 15.70
N ARG A 107 -12.30 5.48 14.82
CA ARG A 107 -12.19 5.28 13.37
C ARG A 107 -10.99 6.03 12.79
N PHE A 108 -10.79 7.30 13.13
CA PHE A 108 -9.63 8.08 12.72
C PHE A 108 -8.32 7.48 13.23
N ARG A 109 -8.23 7.20 14.54
CA ARG A 109 -7.03 6.62 15.16
C ARG A 109 -6.63 5.29 14.54
N GLN A 110 -7.57 4.36 14.42
CA GLN A 110 -7.27 3.02 13.92
C GLN A 110 -6.92 3.05 12.43
N THR A 111 -7.62 3.86 11.64
CA THR A 111 -7.27 4.02 10.22
C THR A 111 -5.88 4.63 10.07
N ALA A 112 -5.52 5.65 10.86
CA ALA A 112 -4.18 6.24 10.85
C ALA A 112 -3.09 5.22 11.19
N ILE A 113 -3.29 4.41 12.24
CA ILE A 113 -2.31 3.37 12.66
C ILE A 113 -2.12 2.34 11.56
N PHE A 114 -3.21 1.81 10.99
CA PHE A 114 -3.11 0.76 9.97
C PHE A 114 -2.59 1.30 8.63
N PHE A 115 -2.86 2.56 8.28
CA PHE A 115 -2.24 3.20 7.12
C PHE A 115 -0.75 3.46 7.34
N LEU A 116 -0.34 3.84 8.56
CA LEU A 116 1.09 3.95 8.90
C LEU A 116 1.79 2.58 8.79
N ILE A 117 1.20 1.52 9.32
CA ILE A 117 1.73 0.15 9.20
C ILE A 117 1.85 -0.24 7.73
N ALA A 118 0.80 -0.03 6.92
CA ALA A 118 0.84 -0.28 5.49
C ALA A 118 1.98 0.47 4.80
N MET A 119 2.15 1.76 5.09
CA MET A 119 3.22 2.59 4.53
C MET A 119 4.62 2.11 4.94
N LEU A 120 4.82 1.73 6.21
CA LEU A 120 6.11 1.17 6.66
C LEU A 120 6.44 -0.14 5.94
N LEU A 121 5.44 -1.01 5.73
CA LEU A 121 5.60 -2.24 4.96
C LEU A 121 5.91 -1.94 3.49
N VAL A 122 5.26 -0.94 2.87
CA VAL A 122 5.58 -0.48 1.51
C VAL A 122 7.04 -0.04 1.42
N VAL A 123 7.49 0.83 2.34
CA VAL A 123 8.89 1.31 2.39
C VAL A 123 9.87 0.14 2.48
N ALA A 124 9.65 -0.76 3.44
CA ALA A 124 10.52 -1.91 3.67
C ALA A 124 10.52 -2.91 2.51
N GLY A 125 9.36 -3.23 1.93
CA GLY A 125 9.28 -4.19 0.84
C GLY A 125 9.88 -3.65 -0.45
N VAL A 126 9.66 -2.37 -0.77
CA VAL A 126 10.25 -1.73 -1.95
C VAL A 126 11.77 -1.55 -1.83
N ALA A 127 12.27 -1.29 -0.62
CA ALA A 127 13.71 -1.17 -0.39
C ALA A 127 14.47 -2.47 -0.71
N ARG A 128 13.87 -3.64 -0.43
CA ARG A 128 14.47 -4.96 -0.74
C ARG A 128 14.77 -5.16 -2.22
N VAL A 129 13.96 -4.59 -3.11
CA VAL A 129 14.13 -4.70 -4.56
C VAL A 129 14.89 -3.52 -5.15
N GLY A 130 15.45 -2.64 -4.32
CA GLY A 130 16.16 -1.43 -4.78
C GLY A 130 15.24 -0.42 -5.47
N GLY A 131 13.91 -0.53 -5.31
CA GLY A 131 12.97 0.26 -6.12
C GLY A 131 13.06 1.78 -5.90
N TRP A 132 13.71 2.24 -4.83
CA TRP A 132 13.80 3.66 -4.48
C TRP A 132 14.85 4.45 -5.27
N SER A 133 15.80 3.79 -5.93
CA SER A 133 16.96 4.46 -6.55
C SER A 133 16.70 5.08 -7.93
N GLY A 134 15.48 4.94 -8.49
CA GLY A 134 15.15 5.44 -9.83
C GLY A 134 15.63 4.50 -10.93
#